data_AF-A0A1X0T539-F1
#
_entry.id   AF-A0A1X0T539-F1
#
_cell.length_a   1.000
_cell.length_b   1.000
_cell.length_c   1.000
_cell.angle_alpha   90.00
_cell.angle_beta   90.00
_cell.angle_gamma   90.00
#
_symmetry.space_group_name_H-M   'P 1'
#
loop_
_entity.id
_entity.type
_entity.pdbx_description
1 polymer ?
#
loop_
_entity_poly.entity_id
_entity_poly.type
_entity_poly.pdbx_seq_one_letter_code
_entity_poly.pdbx_strand_id
1 'polypeptide(L)'
;MMSAALAYAEPVETGAVVLPFRRGGSSSECLGSPCPGSQCPTAAQRVPQLSDEDVERLNRLRWFALKSRLAPRPDVERACLVLSAQAGATVGGLATIFFRALDEHANRELALYRPGTLRPSEDEIWLLRLIAAWQGGEREAGSALLAWRVRPEGRRWLRFLAEAMASRL
;
A
#
# COMPACT_ATOMS: atom_id res chain seq x y z
N MET A 1 37.54 -6.58 -7.22
CA MET A 1 37.59 -5.13 -6.97
C MET A 1 37.49 -4.41 -8.30
N MET A 2 36.35 -3.81 -8.62
CA MET A 2 36.30 -2.61 -9.44
C MET A 2 35.00 -1.86 -9.13
N SER A 3 35.21 -0.62 -8.71
CA SER A 3 34.22 0.39 -8.35
C SER A 3 33.63 0.97 -9.63
N ALA A 4 32.32 1.22 -9.63
CA ALA A 4 31.68 2.09 -10.60
C ALA A 4 30.73 3.02 -9.85
N ALA A 5 31.30 4.13 -9.37
CA ALA A 5 30.53 5.31 -8.98
C ALA A 5 29.88 5.87 -10.24
N LEU A 6 28.57 5.62 -10.41
CA LEU A 6 27.76 6.34 -11.38
C LEU A 6 27.16 7.56 -10.68
N ALA A 7 27.87 8.67 -10.81
CA ALA A 7 27.27 9.99 -10.71
C ALA A 7 26.33 10.15 -11.91
N TYR A 8 25.03 10.32 -11.66
CA TYR A 8 24.09 10.76 -12.69
C TYR A 8 23.10 11.78 -12.13
N ALA A 9 23.24 12.98 -12.69
CA ALA A 9 22.23 13.97 -13.07
C ALA A 9 21.24 14.49 -12.01
N GLU A 10 21.26 15.82 -11.89
CA GLU A 10 20.32 16.65 -11.16
C GLU A 10 18.85 16.37 -11.52
N PRO A 11 17.90 16.59 -10.58
CA PRO A 11 16.50 16.28 -10.80
C PRO A 11 15.86 17.29 -11.76
N VAL A 12 15.43 16.81 -12.93
CA VAL A 12 14.40 17.49 -13.72
C VAL A 12 13.10 17.39 -12.92
N GLU A 13 12.68 18.50 -12.34
CA GLU A 13 11.35 18.68 -11.75
C GLU A 13 10.28 18.49 -12.84
N THR A 14 9.91 17.24 -13.10
CA THR A 14 8.75 16.93 -13.92
C THR A 14 7.55 17.01 -13.01
N GLY A 15 6.83 18.13 -13.13
CA GLY A 15 5.70 18.51 -12.29
C GLY A 15 4.71 17.36 -12.06
N ALA A 16 4.71 16.83 -10.85
CA ALA A 16 3.50 16.26 -10.29
C ALA A 16 2.53 17.44 -10.10
N VAL A 17 1.49 17.49 -10.94
CA VAL A 17 0.37 18.40 -10.72
C VAL A 17 -0.34 17.96 -9.44
N VAL A 18 0.06 18.54 -8.31
CA VAL A 18 -0.73 18.51 -7.09
C VAL A 18 -1.91 19.42 -7.34
N LEU A 19 -3.10 18.85 -7.53
CA LEU A 19 -4.34 19.63 -7.61
C LEU A 19 -4.51 20.39 -6.28
N PRO A 20 -4.57 21.73 -6.29
CA PRO A 20 -4.67 22.49 -5.05
C PRO A 20 -6.09 22.37 -4.52
N PHE A 21 -6.30 21.55 -3.49
CA PHE A 21 -7.51 21.65 -2.68
C PHE A 21 -7.39 22.88 -1.78
N ARG A 22 -7.77 24.05 -2.32
CA ARG A 22 -8.01 25.28 -1.55
C ARG A 22 -9.17 25.02 -0.59
N ARG A 23 -8.89 24.91 0.71
CA ARG A 23 -9.89 25.21 1.75
C ARG A 23 -9.99 26.73 1.85
N GLY A 24 -11.11 27.29 1.41
CA GLY A 24 -11.45 28.69 1.65
C GLY A 24 -12.00 28.91 3.05
N GLY A 25 -11.67 30.07 3.64
CA GLY A 25 -12.26 30.66 4.85
C GLY A 25 -11.71 30.09 6.17
N SER A 26 -11.23 30.87 7.14
CA SER A 26 -11.61 32.23 7.51
C SER A 26 -10.41 33.05 8.00
N SER A 27 -10.42 34.32 7.65
CA SER A 27 -9.58 35.38 8.16
C SER A 27 -9.83 35.61 9.65
N SER A 28 -8.83 35.30 10.47
CA SER A 28 -8.63 35.95 11.77
C SER A 28 -7.21 36.48 11.78
N GLU A 29 -7.11 37.79 11.96
CA GLU A 29 -5.90 38.58 11.91
C GLU A 29 -4.86 38.08 12.93
N CYS A 30 -3.67 37.73 12.46
CA CYS A 30 -2.50 37.56 13.30
C CYS A 30 -1.54 38.70 12.99
N LEU A 31 -1.62 39.78 13.78
CA LEU A 31 -0.57 40.78 13.83
C LEU A 31 0.71 40.16 14.42
N GLY A 32 1.80 40.28 13.67
CA GLY A 32 3.13 40.52 14.25
C GLY A 32 3.79 39.37 15.01
N SER A 33 4.22 38.32 14.31
CA SER A 33 5.54 37.69 14.50
C SER A 33 5.76 36.58 13.46
N PRO A 34 6.95 36.48 12.82
CA PRO A 34 7.27 35.35 11.98
C PRO A 34 7.55 34.15 12.87
N CYS A 35 6.69 33.12 12.83
CA CYS A 35 6.97 31.85 13.48
C CYS A 35 8.31 31.31 12.95
N PRO A 36 9.35 31.16 13.79
CA PRO A 36 10.62 30.62 13.33
C PRO A 36 10.44 29.13 13.06
N GLY A 37 10.55 28.75 11.79
CA GLY A 37 11.01 27.44 11.34
C GLY A 37 10.49 26.22 12.10
N SER A 38 9.18 26.13 12.38
CA SER A 38 8.57 24.89 12.84
C SER A 38 8.53 23.90 11.68
N GLN A 39 9.68 23.30 11.37
CA GLN A 39 9.73 22.02 10.71
C GLN A 39 9.07 21.03 11.68
N CYS A 40 7.74 20.89 11.56
CA CYS A 40 7.05 19.83 12.26
C CYS A 40 7.76 18.52 11.86
N PRO A 41 8.34 17.75 12.80
CA PRO A 41 9.08 16.53 12.46
C PRO A 41 8.19 15.48 11.75
N THR A 42 6.87 15.65 11.84
CA THR A 42 5.85 14.87 11.11
C THR A 42 5.77 15.24 9.62
N ALA A 43 6.09 16.48 9.22
CA ALA A 43 5.99 16.97 7.84
C ALA A 43 7.20 16.59 6.98
N ALA A 44 8.36 16.33 7.60
CA ALA A 44 9.48 15.66 6.95
C ALA A 44 9.19 14.15 6.87
N GLN A 45 8.10 13.80 6.19
CA GLN A 45 7.75 12.41 5.93
C GLN A 45 8.87 11.82 5.06
N ARG A 46 9.84 11.15 5.69
CA ARG A 46 10.93 10.49 4.98
C ARG A 46 10.30 9.56 3.97
N VAL A 47 10.57 9.81 2.69
CA VAL A 47 10.28 8.85 1.64
C VAL A 47 10.97 7.54 2.07
N PRO A 48 10.22 6.45 2.30
CA PRO A 48 10.85 5.22 2.70
C PRO A 48 11.78 4.78 1.57
N GLN A 49 13.04 4.56 1.94
CA GLN A 49 14.01 3.94 1.03
C GLN A 49 13.61 2.48 0.92
N LEU A 50 13.04 2.11 -0.22
CA LEU A 50 12.70 0.73 -0.53
C LEU A 50 13.93 0.03 -1.11
N SER A 51 14.13 -1.22 -0.72
CA SER A 51 15.10 -2.10 -1.37
C SER A 51 14.64 -2.43 -2.80
N ASP A 52 15.56 -2.84 -3.68
CA ASP A 52 15.20 -3.27 -5.03
C ASP A 52 14.19 -4.45 -5.02
N GLU A 53 14.32 -5.35 -4.03
CA GLU A 53 13.40 -6.46 -3.80
C GLU A 53 11.98 -5.97 -3.44
N ASP A 54 11.88 -4.95 -2.57
CA ASP A 54 10.59 -4.35 -2.22
C ASP A 54 9.96 -3.62 -3.40
N VAL A 55 10.77 -3.01 -4.27
CA VAL A 55 10.29 -2.39 -5.51
C VAL A 55 9.71 -3.44 -6.46
N GLU A 56 10.39 -4.58 -6.65
CA GLU A 56 9.87 -5.69 -7.46
C GLU A 56 8.57 -6.26 -6.88
N ARG A 57 8.58 -6.54 -5.56
CA ARG A 57 7.41 -7.02 -4.82
C ARG A 57 6.23 -6.06 -4.95
N LEU A 58 6.48 -4.76 -4.80
CA LEU A 58 5.45 -3.72 -4.97
C LEU A 58 4.90 -3.70 -6.40
N ASN A 59 5.76 -3.80 -7.42
CA ASN A 59 5.31 -3.85 -8.81
C ASN A 59 4.45 -5.09 -9.09
N ARG A 60 4.76 -6.24 -8.49
CA ARG A 60 3.92 -7.44 -8.56
C ARG A 60 2.56 -7.23 -7.89
N LEU A 61 2.53 -6.61 -6.70
CA LEU A 61 1.29 -6.25 -6.00
C LEU A 61 0.43 -5.27 -6.80
N ARG A 62 1.03 -4.23 -7.40
CA ARG A 62 0.36 -3.29 -8.31
C ARG A 62 -0.25 -4.01 -9.51
N TRP A 63 0.46 -4.97 -10.08
CA TRP A 63 -0.05 -5.80 -11.18
C TRP A 63 -1.26 -6.63 -10.76
N PHE A 64 -1.21 -7.27 -9.59
CA PHE A 64 -2.35 -8.02 -9.08
C PHE A 64 -3.55 -7.12 -8.76
N ALA A 65 -3.32 -5.94 -8.20
CA ALA A 65 -4.38 -4.97 -7.96
C ALA A 65 -5.07 -4.57 -9.28
N LEU A 66 -4.30 -4.26 -10.32
CA LEU A 66 -4.84 -3.95 -11.65
C LEU A 66 -5.63 -5.13 -12.23
N LYS A 67 -5.05 -6.33 -12.19
CA LYS A 67 -5.70 -7.56 -12.69
C LYS A 67 -7.00 -7.85 -11.94
N SER A 68 -7.02 -7.64 -10.62
CA SER A 68 -8.22 -7.87 -9.81
C SER A 68 -9.37 -6.99 -10.25
N ARG A 69 -9.11 -5.72 -10.62
CA ARG A 69 -10.12 -4.75 -11.10
C ARG A 69 -10.75 -5.18 -12.41
N LEU A 70 -10.03 -5.92 -13.25
CA LEU A 70 -10.50 -6.46 -14.53
C LEU A 70 -11.21 -7.81 -14.40
N ALA A 71 -11.00 -8.53 -13.29
CA ALA A 71 -11.64 -9.82 -13.05
C ALA A 71 -13.13 -9.66 -12.68
N PRO A 72 -14.00 -10.65 -12.97
CA PRO A 72 -15.36 -10.70 -12.43
C PRO A 72 -15.34 -10.51 -10.92
N ARG A 73 -16.32 -9.79 -10.35
CA ARG A 73 -16.42 -9.60 -8.89
C ARG A 73 -16.96 -10.90 -8.25
N PRO A 74 -16.11 -11.70 -7.56
CA PRO A 74 -16.61 -12.85 -6.84
C PRO A 74 -17.28 -12.39 -5.53
N ASP A 75 -18.21 -13.19 -5.04
CA ASP A 75 -18.58 -13.15 -3.62
C ASP A 75 -17.35 -13.54 -2.80
N VAL A 76 -16.84 -12.58 -2.00
CA VAL A 76 -15.58 -12.72 -1.26
C VAL A 76 -15.65 -13.87 -0.26
N GLU A 77 -16.75 -14.00 0.48
CA GLU A 77 -16.89 -15.02 1.51
C GLU A 77 -16.97 -16.40 0.88
N ARG A 78 -17.80 -16.55 -0.16
CA ARG A 78 -17.91 -17.80 -0.92
C ARG A 78 -16.58 -18.19 -1.56
N ALA A 79 -15.86 -17.23 -2.12
CA ALA A 79 -14.56 -17.47 -2.71
C ALA A 79 -13.53 -17.90 -1.66
N CYS A 80 -13.49 -17.26 -0.50
CA CYS A 80 -12.60 -17.65 0.60
C CYS A 80 -12.92 -19.07 1.10
N LEU A 81 -14.20 -19.43 1.24
CA LEU A 81 -14.61 -20.78 1.63
C LEU A 81 -14.12 -21.81 0.62
N VAL A 82 -14.33 -21.58 -0.68
CA VAL A 82 -13.84 -22.49 -1.75
C VAL A 82 -12.31 -22.61 -1.71
N LEU A 83 -11.59 -21.49 -1.56
CA LEU A 83 -10.13 -21.52 -1.49
C LEU A 83 -9.61 -22.23 -0.24
N SER A 84 -10.29 -22.11 0.90
CA SER A 84 -9.89 -22.79 2.14
C SER A 84 -9.98 -24.31 2.03
N ALA A 85 -10.88 -24.81 1.17
CA ALA A 85 -11.05 -26.24 0.92
C ALA A 85 -10.11 -26.78 -0.18
N GLN A 86 -9.53 -25.90 -1.00
CA GLN A 86 -8.68 -26.29 -2.14
C GLN A 86 -7.19 -26.05 -1.81
N ALA A 87 -6.41 -27.13 -1.72
CA ALA A 87 -4.97 -27.05 -1.45
C ALA A 87 -4.14 -26.34 -2.56
N GLY A 88 -4.73 -26.09 -3.74
CA GLY A 88 -4.05 -25.63 -4.96
C GLY A 88 -4.33 -24.19 -5.38
N ALA A 89 -4.76 -23.30 -4.48
CA ALA A 89 -5.05 -21.91 -4.83
C ALA A 89 -3.84 -21.21 -5.47
N THR A 90 -4.02 -20.66 -6.68
CA THR A 90 -2.97 -19.89 -7.36
C THR A 90 -2.78 -18.52 -6.70
N VAL A 91 -1.55 -17.99 -6.74
CA VAL A 91 -1.25 -16.64 -6.20
C VAL A 91 -2.13 -15.57 -6.85
N GLY A 92 -2.36 -15.68 -8.16
CA GLY A 92 -3.22 -14.75 -8.88
C GLY A 92 -4.69 -14.81 -8.43
N GLY A 93 -5.21 -15.99 -8.11
CA GLY A 93 -6.56 -16.17 -7.56
C GLY A 93 -6.68 -15.57 -6.16
N LEU A 94 -5.73 -15.90 -5.28
CA LEU A 94 -5.64 -15.33 -3.93
C LEU A 94 -5.56 -13.81 -3.97
N ALA A 95 -4.67 -13.26 -4.81
CA ALA A 95 -4.51 -11.82 -4.95
C ALA A 95 -5.76 -11.14 -5.51
N THR A 96 -6.44 -11.78 -6.47
CA THR A 96 -7.71 -11.25 -7.00
C THR A 96 -8.75 -11.11 -5.90
N ILE A 97 -8.96 -12.16 -5.10
CA ILE A 97 -9.94 -12.14 -4.01
C ILE A 97 -9.50 -11.19 -2.89
N PHE A 98 -8.20 -11.13 -2.58
CA PHE A 98 -7.65 -10.19 -1.61
C PHE A 98 -7.92 -8.72 -1.97
N PHE A 99 -7.60 -8.31 -3.19
CA PHE A 99 -7.84 -6.92 -3.60
C PHE A 99 -9.33 -6.59 -3.73
N ARG A 100 -10.18 -7.57 -4.06
CA ARG A 100 -11.64 -7.39 -4.04
C ARG A 100 -12.18 -7.25 -2.61
N ALA A 101 -11.70 -8.08 -1.69
CA ALA A 101 -12.03 -7.98 -0.27
C ALA A 101 -11.56 -6.65 0.34
N LEU A 102 -10.39 -6.14 -0.09
CA LEU A 102 -9.92 -4.82 0.31
C LEU A 102 -10.82 -3.70 -0.21
N ASP A 103 -11.21 -3.74 -1.49
CA ASP A 103 -12.11 -2.76 -2.10
C ASP A 103 -13.46 -2.71 -1.35
N GLU A 104 -13.95 -3.86 -0.88
CA GLU A 104 -15.20 -3.96 -0.14
C GLU A 104 -15.09 -3.58 1.34
N HIS A 105 -14.03 -3.98 2.05
CA HIS A 105 -13.94 -3.87 3.50
C HIS A 105 -12.96 -2.81 4.02
N ALA A 106 -12.20 -2.14 3.16
CA ALA A 106 -11.30 -1.07 3.60
C ALA A 106 -12.08 0.14 4.13
N ASN A 107 -11.50 0.82 5.13
CA ASN A 107 -12.10 2.02 5.74
C ASN A 107 -12.13 3.23 4.77
N ARG A 108 -11.26 3.24 3.77
CA ARG A 108 -11.17 4.25 2.69
C ARG A 108 -10.61 3.57 1.43
N GLU A 109 -10.79 4.17 0.26
CA GLU A 109 -10.18 3.67 -0.98
C GLU A 109 -8.65 3.58 -0.85
N LEU A 110 -8.03 2.57 -1.47
CA LEU A 110 -6.57 2.43 -1.48
C LEU A 110 -5.96 3.19 -2.66
N ALA A 111 -5.02 4.08 -2.36
CA ALA A 111 -4.22 4.77 -3.36
C ALA A 111 -3.11 3.85 -3.89
N LEU A 112 -3.42 3.03 -4.91
CA LEU A 112 -2.44 2.20 -5.60
C LEU A 112 -2.05 2.82 -6.93
N TYR A 113 -0.74 2.95 -7.18
CA TYR A 113 -0.20 3.55 -8.41
C TYR A 113 0.08 2.51 -9.48
N ARG A 114 0.35 3.01 -10.70
CA ARG A 114 0.71 2.15 -11.84
C ARG A 114 2.06 1.44 -11.57
N PRO A 115 2.22 0.17 -12.00
CA PRO A 115 3.53 -0.49 -12.02
C PRO A 115 4.59 0.39 -12.70
N GLY A 116 5.79 0.43 -12.12
CA GLY A 116 6.90 1.28 -12.59
C GLY A 116 6.95 2.70 -11.99
N THR A 117 5.98 3.08 -11.16
CA THR A 117 6.04 4.36 -10.43
C THR A 117 7.16 4.31 -9.38
N LEU A 118 8.08 5.29 -9.42
CA LEU A 118 9.26 5.34 -8.55
C LEU A 118 8.92 5.56 -7.07
N ARG A 119 7.92 6.40 -6.79
CA ARG A 119 7.52 6.73 -5.42
C ARG A 119 6.28 5.93 -5.01
N PRO A 120 6.31 5.19 -3.89
CA PRO A 120 5.14 4.51 -3.39
C PRO A 120 4.19 5.47 -2.68
N SER A 121 2.91 5.14 -2.65
CA SER A 121 1.95 5.78 -1.74
C SER A 121 2.05 5.23 -0.31
N GLU A 122 1.42 5.91 0.65
CA GLU A 122 1.30 5.40 2.03
C GLU A 122 0.58 4.04 2.10
N ASP A 123 -0.46 3.86 1.29
CA ASP A 123 -1.22 2.61 1.25
C ASP A 123 -0.37 1.47 0.64
N GLU A 124 0.51 1.78 -0.31
CA GLU A 124 1.46 0.82 -0.88
C GLU A 124 2.53 0.41 0.14
N ILE A 125 3.03 1.36 0.93
CA ILE A 125 3.96 1.09 2.02
C ILE A 125 3.29 0.24 3.09
N TRP A 126 2.03 0.54 3.44
CA TRP A 126 1.24 -0.28 4.35
C TRP A 126 1.10 -1.71 3.83
N LEU A 127 0.83 -1.89 2.53
CA LEU A 127 0.68 -3.19 1.93
C LEU A 127 2.00 -3.99 1.97
N LEU A 128 3.13 -3.35 1.67
CA LEU A 128 4.44 -4.00 1.79
C LEU A 128 4.72 -4.45 3.23
N ARG A 129 4.45 -3.59 4.22
CA ARG A 129 4.60 -3.93 5.65
C ARG A 129 3.70 -5.07 6.05
N LEU A 130 2.47 -5.10 5.55
CA LEU A 130 1.52 -6.18 5.81
C LEU A 130 2.08 -7.51 5.31
N ILE A 131 2.55 -7.57 4.07
CA ILE A 131 3.13 -8.80 3.49
C ILE A 131 4.39 -9.21 4.25
N ALA A 132 5.29 -8.26 4.54
CA ALA A 132 6.51 -8.52 5.29
C ALA A 132 6.23 -9.10 6.69
N ALA A 133 5.23 -8.56 7.42
CA ALA A 133 4.85 -9.08 8.74
C ALA A 133 4.39 -10.55 8.67
N TRP A 134 3.60 -10.92 7.66
CA TRP A 134 3.19 -12.32 7.48
C TRP A 134 4.35 -13.22 7.04
N GLN A 135 5.26 -12.74 6.21
CA GLN A 135 6.47 -13.47 5.81
C GLN A 135 7.42 -13.71 7.00
N GLY A 136 7.55 -12.72 7.88
CA GLY A 136 8.34 -12.81 9.11
C GLY A 136 7.68 -13.62 10.23
N GLY A 137 6.43 -14.07 10.06
CA GLY A 137 5.67 -14.76 11.10
C GLY A 137 5.14 -13.86 12.21
N GLU A 138 5.21 -12.54 12.05
CA GLU A 138 4.76 -11.52 13.00
C GLU A 138 3.23 -11.35 12.95
N ARG A 139 2.49 -12.37 13.42
CA ARG A 139 1.03 -12.45 13.31
C ARG A 139 0.30 -11.29 14.01
N GLU A 140 0.82 -10.81 15.13
CA GLU A 140 0.24 -9.68 15.87
C GLU A 140 0.39 -8.37 15.10
N ALA A 141 1.59 -8.10 14.57
CA ALA A 141 1.86 -6.92 13.74
C ALA A 141 0.99 -6.93 12.46
N GLY A 142 0.92 -8.06 11.77
CA GLY A 142 0.05 -8.22 10.59
C GLY A 142 -1.43 -8.00 10.92
N SER A 143 -1.90 -8.50 12.06
CA SER A 143 -3.28 -8.29 12.52
C SER A 143 -3.57 -6.84 12.89
N ALA A 144 -2.62 -6.15 13.52
CA ALA A 144 -2.74 -4.72 13.84
C ALA A 144 -2.78 -3.85 12.58
N LEU A 145 -1.93 -4.14 11.58
CA LEU A 145 -1.93 -3.45 10.29
C LEU A 145 -3.27 -3.61 9.55
N LEU A 146 -3.87 -4.80 9.59
CA LEU A 146 -5.22 -5.01 9.05
C LEU A 146 -6.26 -4.22 9.84
N ALA A 147 -6.22 -4.28 11.17
CA ALA A 147 -7.20 -3.58 12.01
C ALA A 147 -7.22 -2.07 11.78
N TRP A 148 -6.06 -1.47 11.47
CA TRP A 148 -5.93 -0.06 11.12
C TRP A 148 -6.65 0.31 9.81
N ARG A 149 -6.60 -0.57 8.80
CA ARG A 149 -7.08 -0.24 7.44
C ARG A 149 -8.43 -0.85 7.07
N VAL A 150 -8.86 -1.89 7.79
CA VAL A 150 -9.98 -2.77 7.43
C VAL A 150 -11.04 -2.78 8.52
N ARG A 151 -12.31 -2.68 8.09
CA ARG A 151 -13.48 -2.81 8.96
C ARG A 151 -13.57 -4.21 9.60
N PRO A 152 -14.11 -4.37 10.82
CA PRO A 152 -14.11 -5.63 11.55
C PRO A 152 -14.58 -6.85 10.77
N GLU A 153 -15.60 -6.69 9.91
CA GLU A 153 -16.27 -7.74 9.16
C GLU A 153 -15.31 -8.43 8.17
N GLY A 154 -14.44 -7.66 7.52
CA GLY A 154 -13.48 -8.19 6.53
C GLY A 154 -12.18 -8.73 7.12
N ARG A 155 -11.88 -8.46 8.40
CA ARG A 155 -10.55 -8.74 8.99
C ARG A 155 -10.19 -10.22 8.98
N ARG A 156 -11.16 -11.10 9.22
CA ARG A 156 -10.93 -12.56 9.23
C ARG A 156 -10.49 -13.05 7.86
N TRP A 157 -11.23 -12.68 6.81
CA TRP A 157 -10.98 -13.09 5.44
C TRP A 157 -9.66 -12.50 4.92
N LEU A 158 -9.44 -11.20 5.14
CA LEU A 158 -8.22 -10.52 4.70
C LEU A 158 -6.96 -11.04 5.39
N ARG A 159 -7.05 -11.48 6.64
CA ARG A 159 -5.95 -12.16 7.33
C ARG A 159 -5.58 -13.48 6.66
N PHE A 160 -6.57 -14.33 6.43
CA PHE A 160 -6.37 -15.61 5.74
C PHE A 160 -5.73 -15.42 4.37
N LEU A 161 -6.27 -14.48 3.58
CA LEU A 161 -5.77 -14.19 2.24
C LEU A 161 -4.36 -13.60 2.26
N ALA A 162 -4.06 -12.69 3.19
CA ALA A 162 -2.73 -12.09 3.32
C ALA A 162 -1.67 -13.11 3.71
N GLU A 163 -1.95 -13.99 4.68
CA GLU A 163 -1.05 -15.08 5.08
C GLU A 163 -0.82 -16.08 3.93
N ALA A 164 -1.89 -16.46 3.23
CA ALA A 164 -1.81 -17.34 2.07
C ALA A 164 -1.06 -16.72 0.89
N MET A 165 -1.18 -15.40 0.67
CA MET A 165 -0.41 -14.69 -0.36
C MET A 165 1.06 -14.54 0.02
N ALA A 166 1.34 -14.13 1.26
CA ALA A 166 2.70 -13.86 1.76
C ALA A 166 3.63 -15.08 1.62
N SER A 167 3.10 -16.28 1.85
CA SER A 167 3.81 -17.56 1.67
C SER A 167 4.15 -17.92 0.21
N ARG A 168 3.62 -17.19 -0.78
CA ARG A 168 3.74 -17.51 -2.21
C ARG A 168 4.23 -16.33 -3.07
N LEU A 169 4.56 -15.20 -2.45
CA LEU A 169 5.07 -13.99 -3.09
C LEU A 169 6.60 -13.94 -3.05
#